data_AF-A0A3M8AQ81-F1
#
_entry.id   AF-A0A3M8AQ81-F1
#
_cell.length_a   1.000
_cell.length_b   1.000
_cell.length_c   1.000
_cell.angle_alpha   90.00
_cell.angle_beta   90.00
_cell.angle_gamma   90.00
#
_symmetry.space_group_name_H-M   'P 1'
#
loop_
_entity.id
_entity.type
_entity.pdbx_description
1 polymer ?
#
loop_
_entity_poly.entity_id
_entity_poly.type
_entity_poly.pdbx_seq_one_letter_code
_entity_poly.pdbx_strand_id
1 'polypeptide(L)'
;MPRQLLVAIVVSTFLALMLSLVPSAGWQRTDVPTFQPSHPIQLSERNVLDLFTLMTPHYKMKRIKWENPSVYVDFVIKPGEKVNVSHVYHDFYQLTYELLTLTDNVGQVYFRLLEESDQPKESKLLIAIQTTGASSLAHPKPIAELEDVDSFVKNTFPVRIEPYFYERISP
;
A
#
# COMPACT_ATOMS: atom_id res chain seq x y z
N MET A 1 16.60 61.17 53.02
CA MET A 1 16.99 60.41 51.81
C MET A 1 16.76 58.90 51.87
N PRO A 2 16.87 58.15 53.00
CA PRO A 2 16.69 56.69 52.97
C PRO A 2 15.22 56.24 52.78
N ARG A 3 14.24 57.06 53.19
CA ARG A 3 12.81 56.76 53.05
C ARG A 3 12.35 56.67 51.59
N GLN A 4 12.90 57.51 50.71
CA GLN A 4 12.57 57.49 49.28
C GLN A 4 13.12 56.24 48.58
N LEU A 5 14.30 55.78 49.00
CA LEU A 5 14.93 54.57 48.48
C LEU A 5 14.12 53.31 48.88
N LEU A 6 13.68 53.24 50.14
CA LEU A 6 12.81 52.14 50.59
C LEU A 6 11.47 52.10 49.84
N VAL A 7 10.84 53.26 49.59
CA VAL A 7 9.60 53.34 48.80
C VAL A 7 9.84 52.85 47.37
N ALA A 8 10.95 53.26 46.73
CA ALA A 8 11.28 52.80 45.38
C ALA A 8 11.47 51.28 45.33
N ILE A 9 12.17 50.68 46.30
CA ILE A 9 12.35 49.22 46.36
C ILE A 9 11.01 48.51 46.48
N VAL A 10 10.13 48.95 47.39
CA VAL A 10 8.82 48.34 47.61
C VAL A 10 7.94 48.44 46.36
N VAL A 11 7.94 49.60 45.70
CA VAL A 11 7.17 49.79 44.47
C VAL A 11 7.71 48.91 43.34
N SER A 12 9.03 48.83 43.17
CA SER A 12 9.64 47.99 42.14
C SER A 12 9.40 46.50 42.35
N THR A 13 9.51 46.00 43.58
CA THR A 13 9.24 44.58 43.88
C THR A 13 7.77 44.24 43.72
N PHE A 14 6.88 45.15 44.13
CA PHE A 14 5.44 44.98 43.93
C PHE A 14 5.08 44.93 42.44
N LEU A 15 5.66 45.81 41.63
CA LEU A 15 5.42 45.83 40.18
C LEU A 15 5.95 44.57 39.49
N ALA A 16 7.15 44.11 39.87
CA ALA A 16 7.73 42.88 39.34
C ALA A 16 6.89 41.65 39.70
N LEU A 17 6.34 41.60 40.92
CA LEU A 17 5.47 40.52 41.36
C LEU A 17 4.13 40.51 40.62
N MET A 18 3.56 41.69 40.34
CA MET A 18 2.37 41.83 39.49
C MET A 18 2.62 41.33 38.06
N LEU A 19 3.78 41.67 37.47
CA LEU A 19 4.16 41.21 36.14
C LEU A 19 4.49 39.71 36.09
N SER A 20 5.01 39.15 37.18
CA SER A 20 5.27 37.71 37.33
C SER A 20 3.99 36.87 37.38
N LEU A 21 2.87 37.47 37.78
CA LEU A 21 1.56 36.80 37.84
C LEU A 21 0.80 36.91 36.52
N VAL A 22 1.29 37.69 35.55
CA VAL A 22 0.76 37.66 34.19
C VAL A 22 1.05 36.27 33.64
N PRO A 23 0.02 35.45 33.35
CA PRO A 23 0.24 34.14 32.78
C PRO A 23 1.01 34.36 31.48
N SER A 24 2.21 33.81 31.40
CA SER A 24 2.84 33.62 30.10
C SER A 24 1.96 32.63 29.37
N ALA A 25 0.96 33.12 28.64
CA ALA A 25 0.34 32.39 27.56
C ALA A 25 1.42 32.22 26.50
N GLY A 26 2.40 31.36 26.81
CA GLY A 26 3.21 30.73 25.78
C GLY A 26 2.17 30.08 24.90
N TRP A 27 2.00 30.65 23.71
CA TRP A 27 1.45 29.90 22.60
C TRP A 27 2.32 28.66 22.50
N GLN A 28 1.92 27.59 23.19
CA GLN A 28 2.23 26.24 22.82
C GLN A 28 1.54 26.07 21.47
N ARG A 29 2.17 26.61 20.43
CA ARG A 29 2.10 25.99 19.12
C ARG A 29 2.66 24.61 19.38
N THR A 30 1.77 23.68 19.67
CA THR A 30 2.03 22.29 19.36
C THR A 30 2.39 22.32 17.89
N ASP A 31 3.69 22.25 17.61
CA ASP A 31 4.21 22.07 16.26
C ASP A 31 3.63 20.73 15.80
N VAL A 32 2.43 20.78 15.23
CA VAL A 32 1.81 19.63 14.59
C VAL A 32 2.67 19.39 13.35
N PRO A 33 3.41 18.28 13.28
CA PRO A 33 4.24 18.01 12.12
C PRO A 33 3.32 18.01 10.89
N THR A 34 3.68 18.80 9.89
CA THR A 34 2.93 18.90 8.62
C THR A 34 2.84 17.54 7.92
N PHE A 35 3.75 16.63 8.24
CA PHE A 35 3.74 15.24 7.81
C PHE A 35 3.40 14.34 8.99
N GLN A 36 2.17 13.86 9.03
CA GLN A 36 1.80 12.74 9.88
C GLN A 36 2.05 11.44 9.09
N PRO A 37 2.60 10.39 9.71
CA PRO A 37 2.68 9.09 9.06
C PRO A 37 1.25 8.68 8.64
N SER A 38 1.07 8.42 7.34
CA SER A 38 -0.19 7.93 6.81
C SER A 38 -0.54 6.64 7.54
N HIS A 39 -1.71 6.60 8.18
CA HIS A 39 -2.18 5.36 8.77
C HIS A 39 -2.45 4.37 7.63
N PRO A 40 -2.09 3.08 7.78
CA PRO A 40 -2.46 2.07 6.82
C PRO A 40 -3.97 2.09 6.58
N ILE A 41 -4.37 1.94 5.32
CA ILE A 41 -5.77 1.89 4.91
C ILE A 41 -6.33 0.53 5.28
N GLN A 42 -7.43 0.51 6.04
CA GLN A 42 -8.17 -0.74 6.25
C GLN A 42 -9.00 -1.07 5.00
N LEU A 43 -8.63 -2.16 4.33
CA LEU A 43 -9.34 -2.62 3.13
C LEU A 43 -10.72 -3.17 3.49
N SER A 44 -11.71 -2.82 2.68
CA SER A 44 -13.11 -3.17 2.83
C SER A 44 -13.75 -3.32 1.44
N GLU A 45 -14.94 -3.91 1.38
CA GLU A 45 -15.69 -4.02 0.11
C GLU A 45 -15.98 -2.65 -0.54
N ARG A 46 -15.96 -1.56 0.24
CA ARG A 46 -16.30 -0.21 -0.22
C ARG A 46 -15.12 0.54 -0.84
N ASN A 47 -13.90 0.28 -0.39
CA ASN A 47 -12.68 0.99 -0.81
C ASN A 47 -11.68 0.11 -1.57
N VAL A 48 -11.96 -1.19 -1.71
CA VAL A 48 -11.09 -2.10 -2.47
C VAL A 48 -10.91 -1.64 -3.91
N LEU A 49 -11.95 -1.09 -4.54
CA LEU A 49 -11.84 -0.61 -5.90
C LEU A 49 -10.90 0.61 -5.99
N ASP A 50 -10.97 1.53 -5.04
CA ASP A 50 -10.20 2.78 -5.04
C ASP A 50 -8.70 2.53 -5.04
N LEU A 51 -8.22 1.56 -4.25
CA LEU A 51 -6.80 1.21 -4.21
C LEU A 51 -6.30 0.69 -5.57
N PHE A 52 -7.13 -0.08 -6.27
CA PHE A 52 -6.79 -0.63 -7.56
C PHE A 52 -6.83 0.39 -8.71
N THR A 53 -7.41 1.57 -8.48
CA THR A 53 -7.33 2.69 -9.44
C THR A 53 -5.98 3.39 -9.45
N LEU A 54 -5.16 3.16 -8.42
CA LEU A 54 -3.83 3.77 -8.30
C LEU A 54 -2.80 3.14 -9.25
N MET A 55 -3.07 1.92 -9.73
CA MET A 55 -2.19 1.18 -10.61
C MET A 55 -2.73 1.10 -12.04
N THR A 56 -1.82 1.04 -13.00
CA THR A 56 -2.13 0.79 -14.41
C THR A 56 -1.54 -0.56 -14.81
N PRO A 57 -2.28 -1.67 -14.64
CA PRO A 57 -1.78 -2.99 -14.98
C PRO A 57 -1.65 -3.17 -16.50
N HIS A 58 -0.79 -4.10 -16.92
CA HIS A 58 -0.61 -4.43 -18.34
C HIS A 58 -1.83 -5.16 -18.92
N TYR A 59 -2.56 -5.91 -18.08
CA TYR A 59 -3.74 -6.66 -18.49
C TYR A 59 -5.02 -6.07 -17.93
N LYS A 60 -6.15 -6.31 -18.61
CA LYS A 60 -7.45 -5.82 -18.15
C LYS A 60 -7.90 -6.59 -16.91
N MET A 61 -8.23 -5.85 -15.86
CA MET A 61 -8.84 -6.41 -14.67
C MET A 61 -10.32 -6.72 -14.91
N LYS A 62 -10.74 -7.96 -14.63
CA LYS A 62 -12.14 -8.40 -14.73
C LYS A 62 -12.84 -8.37 -13.39
N ARG A 63 -12.17 -8.80 -12.34
CA ARG A 63 -12.77 -8.92 -11.01
C ARG A 63 -11.75 -8.66 -9.92
N ILE A 64 -12.19 -7.90 -8.92
CA ILE A 64 -11.54 -7.81 -7.62
C ILE A 64 -12.54 -8.31 -6.59
N LYS A 65 -12.10 -9.13 -5.65
CA LYS A 65 -12.92 -9.58 -4.53
C LYS A 65 -12.12 -9.45 -3.25
N TRP A 66 -12.71 -8.80 -2.26
CA TRP A 66 -12.19 -8.75 -0.91
C TRP A 66 -12.94 -9.75 -0.02
N GLU A 67 -12.20 -10.62 0.66
CA GLU A 67 -12.70 -11.51 1.72
C GLU A 67 -11.67 -11.56 2.84
N ASN A 68 -11.78 -10.67 3.82
CA ASN A 68 -10.80 -10.50 4.90
C ASN A 68 -10.21 -11.84 5.44
N PRO A 69 -8.88 -12.06 5.42
CA PRO A 69 -7.79 -11.13 5.03
C PRO A 69 -7.30 -11.31 3.57
N SER A 70 -8.11 -11.90 2.69
CA SER A 70 -7.76 -12.32 1.34
C SER A 70 -8.28 -11.38 0.26
N VAL A 71 -7.42 -11.05 -0.71
CA VAL A 71 -7.75 -10.31 -1.92
C VAL A 71 -7.64 -11.25 -3.12
N TYR A 72 -8.66 -11.29 -3.97
CA TYR A 72 -8.64 -12.05 -5.22
C TYR A 72 -8.70 -11.09 -6.40
N VAL A 73 -7.79 -11.27 -7.35
CA VAL A 73 -7.65 -10.43 -8.53
C VAL A 73 -7.65 -11.31 -9.76
N ASP A 74 -8.63 -11.09 -10.63
CA ASP A 74 -8.75 -11.78 -11.91
C ASP A 74 -8.46 -10.80 -13.05
N PHE A 75 -7.41 -11.10 -13.80
CA PHE A 75 -7.09 -10.49 -15.08
C PHE A 75 -7.62 -11.31 -16.23
N VAL A 76 -7.92 -10.65 -17.33
CA VAL A 76 -8.37 -11.29 -18.57
C VAL A 76 -7.58 -10.84 -19.78
N ILE A 77 -7.43 -11.79 -20.69
CA ILE A 77 -6.95 -11.59 -22.05
C ILE A 77 -7.99 -12.08 -23.05
N LYS A 78 -7.90 -11.59 -24.28
CA LYS A 78 -8.71 -12.12 -25.37
C LYS A 78 -8.14 -13.43 -25.91
N PRO A 79 -8.98 -14.29 -26.52
CA PRO A 79 -8.50 -15.45 -27.27
C PRO A 79 -7.42 -15.07 -28.29
N GLY A 80 -6.28 -15.76 -28.23
CA GLY A 80 -5.17 -15.58 -29.17
C GLY A 80 -4.28 -14.36 -28.91
N GLU A 81 -4.55 -13.59 -27.85
CA GLU A 81 -3.67 -12.52 -27.39
C GLU A 81 -2.34 -13.10 -26.88
N LYS A 82 -1.21 -12.49 -27.28
CA LYS A 82 0.11 -12.91 -26.80
C LYS A 82 0.32 -12.37 -25.39
N VAL A 83 0.54 -13.27 -24.44
CA VAL A 83 0.84 -12.92 -23.05
C VAL A 83 2.35 -12.88 -22.84
N ASN A 84 2.83 -11.76 -22.32
CA ASN A 84 4.17 -11.67 -21.77
C ASN A 84 4.13 -12.04 -20.28
N VAL A 85 4.79 -13.13 -19.91
CA VAL A 85 4.84 -13.63 -18.52
C VAL A 85 5.54 -12.62 -17.60
N SER A 86 6.56 -11.90 -18.09
CA SER A 86 7.25 -10.88 -17.29
C SER A 86 6.31 -9.75 -16.87
N HIS A 87 5.37 -9.34 -17.75
CA HIS A 87 4.35 -8.35 -17.38
C HIS A 87 3.41 -8.89 -16.29
N VAL A 88 3.08 -10.19 -16.33
CA VAL A 88 2.23 -10.83 -15.31
C VAL A 88 2.92 -10.83 -13.95
N TYR A 89 4.21 -11.16 -13.92
CA TYR A 89 4.99 -11.13 -12.68
C TYR A 89 5.17 -9.71 -12.14
N HIS A 90 5.41 -8.74 -13.03
CA HIS A 90 5.50 -7.34 -12.66
C HIS A 90 4.19 -6.82 -12.05
N ASP A 91 3.06 -7.05 -12.73
CA ASP A 91 1.73 -6.67 -12.25
C ASP A 91 1.41 -7.33 -10.91
N PHE A 92 1.67 -8.63 -10.79
CA PHE A 92 1.46 -9.36 -9.54
C PHE A 92 2.31 -8.79 -8.39
N TYR A 93 3.60 -8.56 -8.63
CA TYR A 93 4.49 -8.09 -7.59
C TYR A 93 4.14 -6.68 -7.15
N GLN A 94 3.93 -5.76 -8.10
CA GLN A 94 3.57 -4.38 -7.80
C GLN A 94 2.27 -4.30 -7.00
N LEU A 95 1.24 -5.03 -7.44
CA LEU A 95 -0.05 -5.08 -6.76
C LEU A 95 0.07 -5.64 -5.34
N THR A 96 0.84 -6.72 -5.20
CA THR A 96 1.06 -7.34 -3.89
C THR A 96 1.85 -6.41 -2.96
N TYR A 97 2.86 -5.73 -3.49
CA TYR A 97 3.65 -4.73 -2.77
C TYR A 97 2.76 -3.59 -2.28
N GLU A 98 1.96 -2.99 -3.16
CA GLU A 98 1.06 -1.88 -2.81
C GLU A 98 0.00 -2.32 -1.78
N LEU A 99 -0.62 -3.49 -1.94
CA LEU A 99 -1.60 -3.99 -0.98
C LEU A 99 -0.97 -4.19 0.40
N LEU A 100 0.19 -4.85 0.48
CA LEU A 100 0.84 -5.15 1.77
C LEU A 100 1.52 -3.94 2.41
N THR A 101 1.79 -2.87 1.66
CA THR A 101 2.40 -1.63 2.19
C THR A 101 1.37 -0.57 2.56
N LEU A 102 0.27 -0.48 1.80
CA LEU A 102 -0.78 0.51 2.01
C LEU A 102 -1.86 0.03 2.98
N THR A 103 -1.98 -1.27 3.25
CA THR A 103 -3.04 -1.83 4.11
C THR A 103 -2.49 -2.64 5.28
N ASP A 104 -3.22 -2.65 6.40
CA ASP A 104 -2.86 -3.39 7.62
C ASP A 104 -3.59 -4.74 7.76
N ASN A 105 -4.66 -4.95 6.98
CA ASN A 105 -5.56 -6.09 7.12
C ASN A 105 -5.50 -7.09 5.97
N VAL A 106 -4.68 -6.85 4.95
CA VAL A 106 -4.44 -7.81 3.86
C VAL A 106 -3.37 -8.81 4.28
N GLY A 107 -3.73 -10.09 4.32
CA GLY A 107 -2.84 -11.20 4.63
C GLY A 107 -2.57 -12.11 3.45
N GLN A 108 -3.43 -12.18 2.44
CA GLN A 108 -3.26 -13.06 1.29
C GLN A 108 -3.71 -12.36 0.01
N VAL A 109 -2.99 -12.59 -1.08
CA VAL A 109 -3.36 -12.11 -2.42
C VAL A 109 -3.34 -13.28 -3.38
N TYR A 110 -4.46 -13.49 -4.07
CA TYR A 110 -4.66 -14.51 -5.08
C TYR A 110 -4.81 -13.82 -6.43
N PHE A 111 -3.87 -14.06 -7.32
CA PHE A 111 -3.82 -13.48 -8.65
C PHE A 111 -4.09 -14.56 -9.68
N ARG A 112 -4.98 -14.28 -10.63
CA ARG A 112 -5.25 -15.18 -11.76
C ARG A 112 -5.27 -14.42 -13.06
N LEU A 113 -4.62 -15.00 -14.08
CA LEU A 113 -4.77 -14.59 -15.46
C LEU A 113 -5.65 -15.61 -16.19
N LEU A 114 -6.73 -15.12 -16.77
CA LEU A 114 -7.74 -15.93 -17.46
C LEU A 114 -7.78 -15.56 -18.95
N GLU A 115 -7.94 -16.54 -19.82
CA GLU A 115 -8.38 -16.30 -21.19
C GLU A 115 -9.90 -16.20 -21.21
N GLU A 116 -10.41 -15.10 -21.73
CA GLU A 116 -11.84 -14.93 -21.97
C GLU A 116 -12.30 -15.93 -23.04
N SER A 117 -13.44 -16.57 -22.82
CA SER A 117 -14.07 -17.44 -23.81
C SER A 117 -15.35 -16.77 -24.29
N ASP A 118 -15.68 -16.99 -25.56
CA ASP A 118 -16.96 -16.56 -26.15
C ASP A 118 -18.17 -17.21 -25.45
N GLN A 119 -17.94 -18.29 -24.69
CA GLN A 119 -18.96 -18.88 -23.84
C GLN A 119 -18.89 -18.33 -22.41
N PRO A 120 -20.00 -17.81 -21.85
CA PRO A 120 -20.02 -17.06 -20.59
C PRO A 120 -19.63 -17.85 -19.33
N LYS A 121 -19.37 -19.16 -19.42
CA LYS A 121 -19.02 -20.02 -18.28
C LYS A 121 -17.64 -20.66 -18.35
N GLU A 122 -16.88 -20.47 -19.43
CA GLU A 122 -15.62 -21.20 -19.63
C GLU A 122 -14.42 -20.27 -19.78
N SER A 123 -14.12 -19.45 -18.76
CA SER A 123 -12.83 -18.74 -18.76
C SER A 123 -11.71 -19.75 -18.45
N LYS A 124 -10.69 -19.82 -19.31
CA LYS A 124 -9.57 -20.76 -19.14
C LYS A 124 -8.49 -20.13 -18.25
N LEU A 125 -8.12 -20.81 -17.17
CA LEU A 125 -7.00 -20.37 -16.34
C LEU A 125 -5.69 -20.52 -17.10
N LEU A 126 -4.86 -19.47 -17.11
CA LEU A 126 -3.55 -19.50 -17.72
C LEU A 126 -2.46 -19.52 -16.65
N ILE A 127 -2.54 -18.58 -15.72
CA ILE A 127 -1.56 -18.38 -14.66
C ILE A 127 -2.30 -18.13 -13.34
N ALA A 128 -1.85 -18.76 -12.26
CA ALA A 128 -2.26 -18.45 -10.91
C ALA A 128 -1.02 -18.21 -10.04
N ILE A 129 -1.02 -17.12 -9.28
CA ILE A 129 0.03 -16.76 -8.35
C ILE A 129 -0.63 -16.42 -7.01
N GLN A 130 -0.04 -16.89 -5.92
CA GLN A 130 -0.57 -16.59 -4.58
C GLN A 130 0.53 -16.10 -3.65
N THR A 131 0.15 -15.31 -2.65
CA THR A 131 1.04 -14.91 -1.55
C THR A 131 0.39 -15.21 -0.21
N THR A 132 1.22 -15.57 0.76
CA THR A 132 0.84 -15.73 2.17
C THR A 132 1.64 -14.74 3.01
N GLY A 133 0.94 -13.85 3.72
CA GLY A 133 1.49 -12.70 4.44
C GLY A 133 2.46 -13.05 5.57
N ALA A 134 2.52 -14.31 6.01
CA ALA A 134 3.44 -14.76 7.05
C ALA A 134 4.86 -15.11 6.53
N SER A 135 5.08 -15.19 5.21
CA SER A 135 6.28 -15.89 4.69
C SER A 135 7.04 -15.15 3.58
N SER A 136 6.36 -14.46 2.65
CA SER A 136 7.02 -14.05 1.40
C SER A 136 7.56 -12.62 1.38
N LEU A 137 7.10 -11.71 2.25
CA LEU A 137 7.45 -10.29 2.21
C LEU A 137 7.58 -9.68 3.61
N ALA A 138 8.47 -10.22 4.45
CA ALA A 138 8.76 -9.61 5.76
C ALA A 138 9.30 -8.17 5.63
N HIS A 139 9.90 -7.84 4.48
CA HIS A 139 10.33 -6.49 4.09
C HIS A 139 10.09 -6.34 2.57
N PRO A 140 8.88 -5.97 2.14
CA PRO A 140 8.60 -5.77 0.72
C PRO A 140 9.48 -4.63 0.21
N LYS A 141 10.16 -4.84 -0.92
CA LYS A 141 11.00 -3.81 -1.56
C LYS A 141 10.24 -3.16 -2.72
N PRO A 142 10.37 -1.84 -2.94
CA PRO A 142 9.84 -1.21 -4.14
C PRO A 142 10.34 -1.95 -5.39
N ILE A 143 9.50 -2.03 -6.42
CA ILE A 143 9.87 -2.73 -7.67
C ILE A 143 11.13 -2.16 -8.32
N ALA A 144 11.39 -0.86 -8.13
CA ALA A 144 12.59 -0.17 -8.62
C ALA A 144 13.90 -0.65 -7.97
N GLU A 145 13.84 -1.34 -6.83
CA GLU A 145 15.00 -1.90 -6.14
C GLU A 145 15.25 -3.38 -6.48
N LEU A 146 14.38 -3.99 -7.30
CA LEU A 146 14.55 -5.37 -7.75
C LEU A 146 15.30 -5.39 -9.07
N GLU A 147 16.45 -6.07 -9.06
CA GLU A 147 17.25 -6.28 -10.28
C GLU A 147 16.53 -7.22 -11.27
N ASP A 148 15.82 -8.24 -10.76
CA ASP A 148 15.10 -9.23 -11.57
C ASP A 148 13.79 -9.65 -10.86
N VAL A 149 12.69 -9.03 -11.27
CA VAL A 149 11.34 -9.32 -10.74
C VAL A 149 10.88 -10.73 -11.12
N ASP A 150 11.23 -11.21 -12.32
CA ASP A 150 10.77 -12.51 -12.81
C ASP A 150 11.35 -13.64 -11.97
N SER A 151 12.65 -13.60 -11.74
CA SER A 151 13.34 -14.58 -10.88
C SER A 151 12.87 -14.46 -9.44
N PHE A 152 12.67 -13.25 -8.92
CA PHE A 152 12.14 -13.05 -7.59
C PHE A 152 10.76 -13.70 -7.44
N VAL A 153 9.83 -13.42 -8.37
CA VAL A 153 8.47 -13.93 -8.27
C VAL A 153 8.43 -15.45 -8.35
N LYS A 154 9.18 -16.06 -9.28
CA LYS A 154 9.25 -17.52 -9.44
C LYS A 154 9.81 -18.25 -8.22
N ASN A 155 10.80 -17.66 -7.56
CA ASN A 155 11.49 -18.29 -6.43
C ASN A 155 10.79 -18.04 -5.10
N THR A 156 10.03 -16.95 -4.98
CA THR A 156 9.43 -16.51 -3.71
C THR A 156 7.95 -16.89 -3.57
N PHE A 157 7.22 -17.04 -4.68
CA PHE A 157 5.78 -17.29 -4.64
C PHE A 157 5.41 -18.59 -5.37
N PRO A 158 4.34 -19.29 -4.92
CA PRO A 158 3.78 -20.40 -5.66
C PRO A 158 3.16 -19.89 -6.97
N VAL A 159 3.77 -20.26 -8.10
CA VAL A 159 3.30 -19.95 -9.45
C VAL A 159 2.81 -21.25 -10.10
N ARG A 160 1.56 -21.26 -10.56
CA ARG A 160 0.98 -22.34 -11.37
C ARG A 160 0.69 -21.83 -12.78
N ILE A 161 1.24 -22.50 -13.79
CA ILE A 161 1.01 -22.19 -15.20
C ILE A 161 0.38 -23.43 -15.85
N GLU A 162 -0.75 -23.25 -16.53
CA GLU A 162 -1.46 -24.36 -17.18
C GLU A 162 -0.74 -24.79 -18.48
N PRO A 163 -0.64 -26.10 -18.79
CA PRO A 163 0.20 -26.63 -19.86
C PRO A 163 -0.16 -26.09 -21.26
N TYR A 164 -1.44 -25.86 -21.53
CA TYR A 164 -1.91 -25.30 -22.80
C TYR A 164 -1.46 -23.85 -23.06
N PHE A 165 -1.00 -23.14 -22.03
CA PHE A 165 -0.47 -21.80 -22.19
C PHE A 165 0.89 -21.83 -22.90
N TYR A 166 1.76 -22.81 -22.57
CA TYR A 166 3.10 -22.96 -23.15
C TYR A 166 3.08 -23.19 -24.66
N GLU A 167 2.05 -23.86 -25.20
CA GLU A 167 1.92 -24.14 -26.63
C GLU A 167 1.76 -22.87 -27.49
N ARG A 168 1.30 -21.77 -26.89
CA ARG A 168 1.15 -20.47 -27.59
C ARG A 168 2.38 -19.57 -27.50
N ILE A 169 3.41 -20.04 -26.81
CA ILE A 169 4.71 -19.40 -26.62
C ILE A 169 5.77 -20.19 -27.44
N SER A 170 5.48 -20.53 -28.70
CA SER A 170 6.57 -20.98 -29.59
C SER A 170 7.39 -19.77 -30.06
N PRO A 171 8.73 -19.95 -30.20
CA PRO A 171 9.74 -18.89 -30.24
C PRO A 171 9.58 -17.87 -31.37
#